data_AF-A0A7C1QLY8-F1
#
_entry.id   AF-A0A7C1QLY8-F1
#
_cell.length_a   1.000
_cell.length_b   1.000
_cell.length_c   1.000
_cell.angle_alpha   90.00
_cell.angle_beta   90.00
_cell.angle_gamma   90.00
#
_symmetry.space_group_name_H-M   'P 1'
#
loop_
_entity.id
_entity.type
_entity.pdbx_description
1 polymer ?
#
loop_
_entity_poly.entity_id
_entity_poly.type
_entity_poly.pdbx_seq_one_letter_code
_entity_poly.pdbx_strand_id
1 'polypeptide(L)'
;CGTCTGGCPSGRRTALNTRTLIRKAQLGLDEVLSDKELWFCSTCYTCLERCPRSVPVTDVIIYLRNIAVQRGFIQEPHRVLCKMFYNTGHGVPINDEKWNKLREYYKLSSIPPTTHKFPKAETEVQILLKSTEFDKLVGVGDFEKKPDAANVDKGG
;
A
#
# COMPACT_ATOMS: atom_id res chain seq x y z
N CYS A 1 -14.63 -3.24 26.20
CA CYS A 1 -15.97 -3.72 25.77
C CYS A 1 -15.92 -4.85 24.74
N GLY A 2 -15.00 -4.85 23.75
CA GLY A 2 -14.93 -5.91 22.74
C GLY A 2 -15.77 -5.67 21.48
N THR A 3 -16.49 -4.55 21.41
CA THR A 3 -17.28 -4.12 20.23
C THR A 3 -16.45 -4.13 18.94
N CYS A 4 -15.19 -3.69 19.00
CA CYS A 4 -14.28 -3.70 17.86
C CYS A 4 -14.00 -5.10 17.31
N THR A 5 -13.94 -6.12 18.19
CA THR A 5 -13.73 -7.52 17.79
C THR A 5 -15.02 -8.12 17.26
N GLY A 6 -16.14 -7.91 17.96
CA GLY A 6 -17.45 -8.41 17.52
C GLY A 6 -17.91 -7.82 16.17
N GLY A 7 -17.53 -6.57 15.87
CA GLY A 7 -17.83 -5.92 14.60
C GLY A 7 -16.86 -6.28 13.47
N CYS A 8 -15.69 -6.88 13.75
CA CYS A 8 -14.65 -7.09 12.77
C CYS A 8 -15.09 -8.14 11.73
N PRO A 9 -15.09 -7.83 10.41
CA PRO A 9 -15.34 -8.85 9.39
C PRO A 9 -14.19 -9.86 9.30
N SER A 10 -12.93 -9.39 9.38
CA SER A 10 -11.75 -10.25 9.32
C SER A 10 -11.66 -11.19 10.54
N GLY A 11 -11.91 -10.69 11.74
CA GLY A 11 -11.88 -11.49 12.97
C GLY A 11 -12.93 -12.61 13.03
N ARG A 12 -13.96 -12.58 12.17
CA ARG A 12 -14.92 -13.68 12.01
C ARG A 12 -14.37 -14.87 11.22
N ARG A 13 -13.25 -14.69 10.52
CA ARG A 13 -12.65 -15.70 9.61
C ARG A 13 -11.19 -15.98 9.89
N THR A 14 -10.55 -15.23 10.79
CA THR A 14 -9.12 -15.34 11.11
C THR A 14 -8.90 -15.26 12.62
N ALA A 15 -7.63 -15.38 13.05
CA ALA A 15 -7.23 -15.19 14.44
C ALA A 15 -7.24 -13.70 14.90
N LEU A 16 -7.59 -12.76 14.03
CA LEU A 16 -7.57 -11.33 14.37
C LEU A 16 -8.54 -11.01 15.51
N ASN A 17 -7.98 -10.66 16.66
CA ASN A 17 -8.71 -10.07 17.77
C ASN A 17 -8.32 -8.60 17.94
N THR A 18 -9.16 -7.70 17.41
CA THR A 18 -8.90 -6.25 17.44
C THR A 18 -8.74 -5.72 18.86
N ARG A 19 -9.49 -6.23 19.84
CA ARG A 19 -9.38 -5.80 21.24
C ARG A 19 -8.02 -6.19 21.82
N THR A 20 -7.55 -7.42 21.52
CA THR A 20 -6.24 -7.90 21.98
C THR A 20 -5.12 -7.08 21.37
N LEU A 21 -5.14 -6.77 20.06
CA LEU A 21 -4.15 -5.90 19.43
C LEU A 21 -4.06 -4.54 20.14
N ILE A 22 -5.19 -3.87 20.35
CA ILE A 22 -5.22 -2.58 21.05
C ILE A 22 -4.72 -2.71 22.49
N ARG A 23 -5.04 -3.81 23.18
CA ARG A 23 -4.55 -4.05 24.55
C ARG A 23 -3.05 -4.28 24.60
N LYS A 24 -2.47 -5.05 23.68
CA LYS A 24 -1.02 -5.25 23.57
C LYS A 24 -0.31 -3.92 23.35
N ALA A 25 -0.82 -3.10 22.42
CA ALA A 25 -0.29 -1.76 22.17
C ALA A 25 -0.36 -0.85 23.39
N GLN A 26 -1.49 -0.85 24.11
CA GLN A 26 -1.63 -0.06 25.35
C GLN A 26 -0.66 -0.50 26.46
N LEU A 27 -0.33 -1.80 26.52
CA LEU A 27 0.62 -2.35 27.48
C LEU A 27 2.09 -2.16 27.06
N GLY A 28 2.35 -1.57 25.89
CA GLY A 28 3.71 -1.39 25.37
C GLY A 28 4.39 -2.69 24.94
N LEU A 29 3.61 -3.72 24.56
CA LEU A 29 4.16 -5.00 24.13
C LEU A 29 4.58 -4.95 22.65
N ASP A 30 5.89 -4.88 22.42
CA ASP A 30 6.47 -4.78 21.07
C ASP A 30 6.17 -5.98 20.15
N GLU A 31 5.83 -7.14 20.70
CA GLU A 31 5.42 -8.33 19.93
C GLU A 31 4.25 -8.06 18.98
N VAL A 32 3.40 -7.07 19.28
CA VAL A 32 2.27 -6.69 18.43
C VAL A 32 2.71 -6.25 17.03
N LEU A 33 3.96 -5.78 16.89
CA LEU A 33 4.52 -5.28 15.64
C LEU A 33 4.90 -6.41 14.67
N SER A 34 5.20 -7.61 15.18
CA SER A 34 5.53 -8.78 14.38
C SER A 34 4.34 -9.73 14.17
N ASP A 35 3.22 -9.53 14.88
CA ASP A 35 1.98 -10.30 14.73
C ASP A 35 1.45 -10.21 13.28
N LYS A 36 1.21 -11.36 12.63
CA LYS A 36 0.63 -11.40 11.27
C LYS A 36 -0.78 -10.84 11.24
N GLU A 37 -1.51 -11.00 12.34
CA GLU A 37 -2.88 -10.53 12.54
C GLU A 37 -3.00 -9.01 12.39
N LEU A 38 -1.92 -8.25 12.68
CA LEU A 38 -1.88 -6.81 12.47
C LEU A 38 -2.23 -6.45 11.00
N TRP A 39 -1.85 -7.30 10.06
CA TRP A 39 -2.07 -7.13 8.62
C TRP A 39 -3.43 -7.63 8.14
N PHE A 40 -4.21 -8.33 8.97
CA PHE A 40 -5.55 -8.82 8.60
C PHE A 40 -6.66 -7.77 8.69
N CYS A 41 -6.39 -6.61 9.30
CA CYS A 41 -7.32 -5.49 9.33
C CYS A 41 -7.47 -4.89 7.91
N SER A 42 -8.70 -4.88 7.39
CA SER A 42 -9.05 -4.33 6.07
C SER A 42 -9.32 -2.82 6.08
N THR A 43 -9.05 -2.14 7.21
CA THR A 43 -9.34 -0.71 7.40
C THR A 43 -10.79 -0.33 7.04
N CYS A 44 -11.77 -1.19 7.38
CA CYS A 44 -13.19 -0.97 7.07
C CYS A 44 -13.93 0.02 8.00
N TYR A 45 -13.22 0.63 8.96
CA TYR A 45 -13.75 1.62 9.92
C TYR A 45 -14.88 1.18 10.87
N THR A 46 -15.45 -0.03 10.73
CA THR A 46 -16.58 -0.48 11.59
C THR A 46 -16.26 -0.41 13.09
N CYS A 47 -15.03 -0.75 13.49
CA CYS A 47 -14.61 -0.69 14.89
C CYS A 47 -14.40 0.74 15.41
N LEU A 48 -14.04 1.68 14.53
CA LEU A 48 -13.89 3.10 14.85
C LEU A 48 -15.28 3.70 15.09
N GLU A 49 -16.21 3.51 14.15
CA GLU A 49 -17.58 4.04 14.21
C GLU A 49 -18.38 3.53 15.42
N ARG A 50 -18.19 2.25 15.77
CA ARG A 50 -18.99 1.62 16.84
C ARG A 50 -18.34 1.69 18.21
N CYS A 51 -17.22 2.38 18.37
CA CYS A 51 -16.52 2.41 19.65
C CYS A 51 -17.26 3.30 20.65
N PRO A 52 -17.82 2.77 21.77
CA PRO A 52 -18.53 3.59 22.76
C PRO A 52 -17.59 4.52 23.57
N ARG A 53 -16.28 4.42 23.34
CA ARG A 53 -15.25 5.24 23.96
C ARG A 53 -14.52 6.13 22.96
N SER A 54 -15.01 6.20 21.71
CA SER A 54 -14.41 7.00 20.63
C SER A 54 -12.92 6.74 20.41
N VAL A 55 -12.48 5.51 20.62
CA VAL A 55 -11.10 5.11 20.33
C VAL A 55 -10.93 5.08 18.81
N PRO A 56 -9.92 5.76 18.24
CA PRO A 56 -9.62 5.72 16.81
C PRO A 56 -8.94 4.39 16.44
N VAL A 57 -9.65 3.28 16.57
CA VAL A 57 -9.09 1.91 16.49
C VAL A 57 -8.39 1.67 15.15
N THR A 58 -8.98 2.13 14.05
CA THR A 58 -8.40 1.97 12.71
C THR A 58 -7.09 2.73 12.56
N ASP A 59 -7.03 3.96 13.06
CA ASP A 59 -5.83 4.81 12.98
C ASP A 59 -4.70 4.26 13.86
N VAL A 60 -5.02 3.75 15.05
CA VAL A 60 -4.06 3.06 15.91
C VAL A 60 -3.45 1.86 15.19
N ILE A 61 -4.24 1.06 14.47
CA ILE A 61 -3.73 -0.08 13.70
C ILE A 61 -2.82 0.39 12.55
N ILE A 62 -3.17 1.45 11.85
CA ILE A 62 -2.33 2.04 10.79
C ILE A 62 -1.00 2.53 11.39
N TYR A 63 -1.05 3.20 12.54
CA TYR A 63 0.15 3.67 13.23
C TYR A 63 1.05 2.51 13.69
N LEU A 64 0.47 1.44 14.23
CA LEU A 64 1.22 0.22 14.57
C LEU A 64 1.88 -0.39 13.32
N ARG A 65 1.22 -0.38 12.16
CA ARG A 65 1.84 -0.83 10.91
C ARG A 65 3.00 0.06 10.49
N ASN A 66 2.92 1.37 10.67
CA ASN A 66 4.05 2.27 10.39
C ASN A 66 5.27 1.91 11.24
N ILE A 67 5.08 1.71 12.55
CA ILE A 67 6.15 1.29 13.45
C ILE A 67 6.66 -0.11 13.06
N ALA A 68 5.77 -1.04 12.72
CA ALA A 68 6.14 -2.39 12.29
C ALA A 68 7.03 -2.33 11.04
N VAL A 69 6.70 -1.50 10.05
CA VAL A 69 7.53 -1.27 8.85
C VAL A 69 8.88 -0.66 9.21
N GLN A 70 8.92 0.36 10.09
CA GLN A 70 10.17 0.96 10.57
C GLN A 70 11.08 -0.06 11.28
N ARG A 71 10.49 -1.08 11.92
CA ARG A 71 11.23 -2.19 12.55
C ARG A 71 11.48 -3.38 11.62
N GLY A 72 11.17 -3.26 10.34
CA GLY A 72 11.45 -4.29 9.33
C GLY A 72 10.38 -5.39 9.19
N PHE A 73 9.23 -5.28 9.85
CA PHE A 73 8.14 -6.27 9.80
C PHE A 73 7.14 -6.05 8.65
N ILE A 74 7.57 -5.38 7.57
CA ILE A 74 6.76 -5.23 6.35
C ILE A 74 6.54 -6.58 5.67
N GLN A 75 5.34 -6.82 5.16
CA GLN A 75 5.01 -8.03 4.39
C GLN A 75 5.51 -7.90 2.95
N GLU A 76 6.06 -8.98 2.40
CA GLU A 76 6.69 -8.95 1.08
C GLU A 76 5.76 -8.45 -0.06
N PRO A 77 4.47 -8.85 -0.13
CA PRO A 77 3.56 -8.30 -1.14
C PRO A 77 3.42 -6.77 -1.07
N HIS A 78 3.48 -6.18 0.12
CA HIS A 78 3.46 -4.72 0.29
C HIS A 78 4.77 -4.10 -0.19
N ARG A 79 5.93 -4.74 0.10
CA ARG A 79 7.23 -4.27 -0.40
C ARG A 79 7.28 -4.25 -1.93
N VAL A 80 6.77 -5.30 -2.58
CA VAL A 80 6.64 -5.38 -4.05
C VAL A 80 5.77 -4.24 -4.59
N LEU A 81 4.63 -3.97 -3.95
CA LEU A 81 3.76 -2.86 -4.33
C LEU A 81 4.47 -1.50 -4.18
N CYS A 82 5.18 -1.29 -3.07
CA CYS A 82 5.98 -0.08 -2.85
C CYS A 82 7.06 0.09 -3.94
N LYS A 83 7.67 -1.02 -4.39
CA LYS A 83 8.64 -1.01 -5.49
C LYS A 83 8.00 -0.59 -6.80
N MET A 84 6.81 -1.10 -7.14
CA MET A 84 6.08 -0.68 -8.35
C MET A 84 5.72 0.80 -8.27
N PHE A 85 5.22 1.26 -7.12
CA PHE A 85 4.83 2.64 -6.91
C PHE A 85 6.01 3.61 -7.01
N TYR A 86 7.14 3.29 -6.39
CA TYR A 86 8.34 4.13 -6.46
C TYR A 86 8.84 4.31 -7.91
N ASN A 87 8.82 3.24 -8.70
CA ASN A 87 9.39 3.28 -10.05
C ASN A 87 8.43 3.79 -11.12
N THR A 88 7.11 3.78 -10.88
CA THR A 88 6.12 4.10 -11.93
C THR A 88 5.05 5.10 -11.51
N GLY A 89 5.01 5.50 -10.24
CA GLY A 89 3.92 6.26 -9.64
C GLY A 89 2.62 5.45 -9.46
N HIS A 90 2.63 4.14 -9.73
CA HIS A 90 1.43 3.29 -9.69
C HIS A 90 1.67 1.98 -8.94
N GLY A 91 0.69 1.57 -8.14
CA GLY A 91 0.68 0.22 -7.55
C GLY A 91 0.39 -0.88 -8.58
N VAL A 92 -0.27 -0.54 -9.69
CA VAL A 92 -0.53 -1.45 -10.81
C VAL A 92 -0.21 -0.70 -12.11
N PRO A 93 1.06 -0.70 -12.55
CA PRO A 93 1.45 -0.02 -13.77
C PRO A 93 0.95 -0.75 -15.02
N ILE A 94 0.74 0.00 -16.11
CA ILE A 94 0.57 -0.57 -17.43
C ILE A 94 1.94 -1.02 -17.94
N ASN A 95 2.19 -2.33 -17.91
CA ASN A 95 3.47 -2.98 -18.26
C ASN A 95 3.32 -4.05 -19.36
N ASP A 96 2.13 -4.11 -19.97
CA ASP A 96 1.75 -5.09 -20.98
C ASP A 96 0.96 -4.37 -22.07
N GLU A 97 1.40 -4.54 -23.31
CA GLU A 97 0.82 -3.91 -24.51
C GLU A 97 -0.67 -4.23 -24.68
N LYS A 98 -1.14 -5.36 -24.13
CA LYS A 98 -2.57 -5.71 -24.18
C LYS A 98 -3.45 -4.63 -23.55
N TRP A 99 -2.96 -3.92 -22.53
CA TRP A 99 -3.71 -2.86 -21.87
C TRP A 99 -3.84 -1.62 -22.75
N ASN A 100 -2.79 -1.26 -23.48
CA ASN A 100 -2.80 -0.20 -24.50
C ASN A 100 -3.82 -0.52 -25.59
N LYS A 101 -3.76 -1.73 -26.15
CA LYS A 101 -4.70 -2.23 -27.16
C LYS A 101 -6.15 -2.23 -26.67
N LEU A 102 -6.38 -2.65 -25.42
CA LEU A 102 -7.72 -2.63 -24.82
C LEU A 102 -8.27 -1.20 -24.68
N ARG A 103 -7.42 -0.24 -24.29
CA ARG A 103 -7.81 1.17 -24.20
C ARG A 103 -8.17 1.74 -25.57
N GLU A 104 -7.36 1.48 -26.58
CA GLU A 104 -7.63 1.89 -27.96
C GLU A 104 -8.92 1.25 -28.52
N TYR A 105 -9.17 -0.03 -28.22
CA TYR A 105 -10.42 -0.71 -28.57
C TYR A 105 -11.66 0.02 -28.02
N TYR A 106 -11.57 0.53 -26.79
CA TYR A 106 -12.60 1.37 -26.18
C TYR A 106 -12.48 2.86 -26.57
N LYS A 107 -11.70 3.20 -27.59
CA LYS A 107 -11.48 4.57 -28.10
C LYS A 107 -10.91 5.54 -27.05
N LEU A 108 -10.18 5.01 -26.07
CA LEU A 108 -9.44 5.78 -25.08
C LEU A 108 -8.01 6.01 -25.57
N SER A 109 -7.30 6.97 -24.94
CA SER A 109 -5.87 7.15 -25.20
C SER A 109 -5.10 5.88 -24.82
N SER A 110 -4.24 5.39 -25.71
CA SER A 110 -3.40 4.21 -25.52
C SER A 110 -2.69 4.24 -24.17
N ILE A 111 -2.02 5.36 -23.87
CA ILE A 111 -1.41 5.65 -22.58
C ILE A 111 -2.36 6.57 -21.79
N PRO A 112 -2.72 6.23 -20.54
CA PRO A 112 -3.53 7.10 -19.69
C PRO A 112 -2.77 8.38 -19.32
N PRO A 113 -3.45 9.51 -19.08
CA PRO A 113 -2.82 10.77 -18.70
C PRO A 113 -2.38 10.77 -17.22
N THR A 114 -1.53 9.81 -16.84
CA THR A 114 -0.91 9.67 -15.51
C THR A 114 0.61 9.81 -15.63
N THR A 115 1.38 9.45 -14.60
CA THR A 115 2.87 9.45 -14.69
C THR A 115 3.40 8.65 -15.88
N HIS A 116 2.66 7.65 -16.38
CA HIS A 116 2.98 6.94 -17.64
C HIS A 116 3.08 7.87 -18.86
N LYS A 117 2.23 8.90 -18.96
CA LYS A 117 2.26 9.88 -20.06
C LYS A 117 3.16 11.07 -19.75
N PHE A 118 3.43 11.33 -18.47
CA PHE A 118 4.16 12.51 -18.00
C PHE A 118 5.41 12.12 -17.20
N PRO A 119 6.55 11.86 -17.87
CA PRO A 119 7.78 11.41 -17.20
C PRO A 119 8.30 12.37 -16.13
N LYS A 120 8.09 13.68 -16.30
CA LYS A 120 8.43 14.68 -15.27
C LYS A 120 7.67 14.44 -13.96
N ALA A 121 6.39 14.09 -14.03
CA ALA A 121 5.58 13.78 -12.85
C ALA A 121 6.05 12.49 -12.16
N GLU A 122 6.53 11.48 -12.91
CA GLU A 122 7.17 10.29 -12.34
C GLU A 122 8.42 10.68 -11.52
N THR A 123 9.26 11.55 -12.09
CA THR A 123 10.45 12.07 -11.39
C THR A 123 10.09 12.88 -10.13
N GLU A 124 9.05 13.72 -10.20
CA GLU A 124 8.56 14.48 -9.03
C GLU A 124 8.09 13.56 -7.91
N VAL A 125 7.36 12.48 -8.24
CA VAL A 125 6.96 11.46 -7.26
C VAL A 125 8.20 10.83 -6.60
N GLN A 126 9.22 10.45 -7.39
CA GLN A 126 10.46 9.88 -6.85
C GLN A 126 11.20 10.86 -5.94
N ILE A 127 11.23 12.15 -6.28
CA ILE A 127 11.83 13.19 -5.44
C ILE A 127 11.12 13.25 -4.07
N LEU A 128 9.79 13.24 -4.03
CA LEU A 128 9.02 13.26 -2.79
C LEU A 128 9.24 12.00 -1.94
N LEU A 129 9.31 10.83 -2.59
CA LEU A 129 9.59 9.57 -1.89
C LEU A 129 11.00 9.56 -1.29
N LYS A 130 12.00 10.08 -1.99
CA LYS A 130 13.36 10.24 -1.45
C LYS A 130 13.43 11.26 -0.31
N SER A 131 12.72 12.39 -0.43
CA SER A 131 12.72 13.42 0.63
C SER A 131 12.07 12.95 1.93
N THR A 132 11.26 11.88 1.86
CA THR A 132 10.63 11.24 3.02
C THR A 132 11.34 9.95 3.45
N GLU A 133 12.50 9.64 2.86
CA GLU A 133 13.28 8.41 3.08
C GLU A 133 12.47 7.12 2.86
N PHE A 134 11.40 7.19 2.07
CA PHE A 134 10.54 6.05 1.79
C PHE A 134 11.30 4.93 1.07
N ASP A 135 12.19 5.31 0.14
CA ASP A 135 13.09 4.40 -0.59
C ASP A 135 13.96 3.56 0.36
N LYS A 136 14.51 4.19 1.40
CA LYS A 136 15.29 3.52 2.45
C LYS A 136 14.40 2.64 3.33
N LEU A 137 13.23 3.16 3.74
CA LEU A 137 12.29 2.47 4.62
C LEU A 137 11.81 1.14 4.03
N VAL A 138 11.48 1.13 2.74
CA VAL A 138 10.95 -0.06 2.05
C VAL A 138 11.99 -0.76 1.16
N GLY A 139 13.23 -0.29 1.11
CA GLY A 139 14.33 -0.91 0.35
C GLY A 139 14.01 -1.07 -1.13
N VAL A 140 13.65 0.02 -1.82
CA VAL A 140 13.24 0.01 -3.24
C VAL A 140 14.16 0.89 -4.10
N GLY A 141 14.31 0.54 -5.39
CA GLY A 141 15.17 1.28 -6.32
C GLY A 141 15.38 0.64 -7.69
N ASP A 142 15.33 -0.70 -7.78
CA ASP A 142 15.75 -1.44 -9.00
C ASP A 142 14.58 -2.21 -9.66
N PHE A 143 13.56 -1.52 -10.18
CA PHE A 143 12.54 -2.17 -11.01
C PHE A 143 12.86 -1.98 -12.49
N GLU A 144 13.04 -3.08 -13.21
CA GLU A 144 13.17 -3.05 -14.66
C GLU A 144 11.80 -2.76 -15.30
N LYS A 145 11.59 -1.51 -15.68
CA LYS A 145 10.46 -1.11 -16.53
C LYS A 145 10.62 -1.76 -17.89
N LYS A 146 9.64 -2.57 -18.33
CA LYS A 146 9.58 -2.98 -19.75
C LYS A 146 9.45 -1.71 -20.60
N PRO A 147 10.22 -1.57 -21.69
CA PRO A 147 10.21 -0.36 -22.49
C PRO A 147 8.78 -0.05 -22.93
N ASP A 148 8.35 1.19 -22.71
CA ASP A 148 7.07 1.68 -23.18
C ASP A 148 7.03 1.54 -24.71
N ALA A 149 5.93 1.00 -25.27
CA ALA A 149 5.74 0.85 -26.72
C ALA A 149 5.78 2.20 -27.49
N ALA A 150 5.93 3.33 -26.80
CA ALA A 150 6.02 4.67 -27.36
C ALA A 150 7.42 5.06 -27.86
N ASN A 151 8.44 4.20 -27.77
CA ASN A 151 9.78 4.46 -28.31
C ASN A 151 10.21 3.48 -29.43
N VAL A 152 9.27 2.80 -30.07
CA VAL A 152 9.50 2.06 -31.32
C VAL A 152 8.76 2.80 -32.45
N ASP A 153 9.29 3.96 -32.84
CA ASP A 153 9.20 4.52 -34.21
C ASP A 153 9.65 5.99 -34.22
N LYS A 154 10.97 6.21 -34.39
CA LYS A 154 11.56 7.31 -35.18
C LYS A 154 12.97 6.89 -35.60
N GLY A 155 13.07 6.14 -36.70
CA GLY A 155 14.34 5.71 -37.26
C GLY A 155 14.16 4.94 -38.56
N GLY A 156 13.53 5.59 -39.53
CA GLY A 156 13.71 5.31 -40.95
C GLY A 156 14.63 6.35 -41.56
#